data_AF-A0A5Q4DN32-F1
#
_entry.id   AF-A0A5Q4DN32-F1
#
_cell.length_a   1.000
_cell.length_b   1.000
_cell.length_c   1.000
_cell.angle_alpha   90.00
_cell.angle_beta   90.00
_cell.angle_gamma   90.00
#
_symmetry.space_group_name_H-M   'P 1'
#
loop_
_entity.id
_entity.type
_entity.pdbx_description
1 polymer ?
#
loop_
_entity_poly.entity_id
_entity_poly.type
_entity_poly.pdbx_seq_one_letter_code
_entity_poly.pdbx_strand_id
1 'polypeptide(L)' 'MAEHDYIEETPTARLRNWVLSEMMRGAGYAAMFLLVIGVSYGIIWGVGQLLPDESKNAPPPMPFSALTAPLDVAKA' A
#
# COMPACT_ATOMS: atom_id res chain seq x y z
N MET A 1 5.59 -34.44 41.77
CA MET A 1 5.49 -33.14 41.08
C MET A 1 4.01 -32.94 40.83
N ALA A 2 3.37 -32.07 41.61
CA ALA A 2 1.94 -31.83 41.46
C ALA A 2 1.74 -30.93 40.25
N GLU A 3 1.47 -31.55 39.11
CA GLU A 3 1.06 -30.85 37.88
C GLU A 3 -0.41 -30.47 38.08
N HIS A 4 -0.61 -29.27 38.57
CA HIS A 4 -1.93 -28.70 38.65
C HIS A 4 -2.30 -28.16 37.27
N ASP A 5 -3.24 -28.81 36.63
CA ASP A 5 -3.82 -28.37 35.37
C ASP A 5 -4.87 -27.27 35.68
N TYR A 6 -4.42 -26.03 35.79
CA TYR A 6 -5.26 -24.89 36.17
C TYR A 6 -6.01 -24.25 34.99
N ILE A 7 -5.87 -24.79 33.78
CA ILE A 7 -6.50 -24.23 32.59
C ILE A 7 -7.73 -25.07 32.28
N GLU A 8 -8.80 -24.88 33.04
CA GLU A 8 -10.12 -25.30 32.58
C GLU A 8 -10.50 -24.43 31.37
N GLU A 9 -10.12 -24.88 30.18
CA GLU A 9 -10.41 -24.19 28.93
C GLU A 9 -11.90 -24.31 28.64
N THR A 10 -12.65 -23.28 29.04
CA THR A 10 -14.07 -23.21 28.68
C THR A 10 -14.21 -23.19 27.14
N PRO A 11 -15.22 -23.86 26.57
CA PRO A 11 -15.42 -23.92 25.12
C PRO A 11 -15.46 -22.55 24.45
N THR A 12 -15.97 -21.55 25.18
CA THR A 12 -16.03 -20.14 24.76
C THR A 12 -14.66 -19.48 24.72
N ALA A 13 -13.79 -19.72 25.72
CA ALA A 13 -12.42 -19.22 25.72
C ALA A 13 -11.60 -19.78 24.56
N ARG A 14 -11.72 -21.08 24.30
CA ARG A 14 -11.07 -21.74 23.16
C ARG A 14 -11.53 -21.17 21.82
N LEU A 15 -12.85 -20.97 21.64
CA LEU A 15 -13.41 -20.37 20.42
C LEU A 15 -12.89 -18.94 20.22
N ARG A 16 -12.88 -18.13 21.28
CA ARG A 16 -12.42 -16.75 21.23
C ARG A 16 -10.94 -16.68 20.86
N ASN A 17 -10.09 -17.50 21.48
CA ASN A 17 -8.67 -17.53 21.18
C ASN A 17 -8.41 -17.95 19.74
N TRP A 18 -9.16 -18.93 19.22
CA TRP A 18 -9.06 -19.35 17.84
C TRP A 18 -9.43 -18.22 16.86
N VAL A 19 -10.58 -17.56 17.08
CA VAL A 19 -11.00 -16.43 16.23
C VAL A 19 -10.01 -15.27 16.32
N LEU A 20 -9.54 -14.91 17.51
CA LEU A 20 -8.54 -13.85 17.69
C LEU A 20 -7.24 -14.18 16.98
N SER A 21 -6.75 -15.41 17.10
CA SER A 21 -5.53 -15.85 16.43
C SER A 21 -5.68 -15.73 14.91
N GLU A 22 -6.81 -16.15 14.36
CA GLU A 22 -7.02 -16.11 12.92
C GLU A 22 -7.20 -14.69 12.39
N MET A 23 -7.94 -13.84 13.11
CA MET A 23 -8.08 -12.42 12.77
C MET A 23 -6.76 -11.67 12.85
N MET A 24 -5.92 -11.95 13.87
CA MET A 24 -4.60 -11.34 14.02
C MET A 24 -3.65 -11.75 12.90
N ARG A 25 -3.70 -13.02 12.45
CA ARG A 25 -2.91 -13.49 11.32
C ARG A 25 -3.36 -12.80 10.03
N GLY A 26 -4.66 -12.80 9.75
CA GLY A 26 -5.23 -12.14 8.58
C GLY A 26 -4.93 -10.64 8.54
N ALA A 27 -5.17 -9.95 9.66
CA ALA A 27 -4.87 -8.53 9.81
C ALA A 27 -3.37 -8.24 9.70
N GLY A 28 -2.51 -9.10 10.27
CA GLY A 28 -1.06 -8.97 10.16
C GLY A 28 -0.56 -9.05 8.72
N TYR A 29 -1.04 -10.02 7.94
CA TYR A 29 -0.68 -10.14 6.53
C TYR A 29 -1.21 -8.96 5.70
N ALA A 30 -2.45 -8.53 5.93
CA ALA A 30 -3.03 -7.39 5.23
C ALA A 30 -2.29 -6.08 5.56
N ALA A 31 -1.98 -5.84 6.84
CA ALA A 31 -1.24 -4.67 7.28
C ALA A 31 0.17 -4.63 6.70
N MET A 32 0.87 -5.77 6.67
CA MET A 32 2.20 -5.88 6.06
C MET A 32 2.16 -5.56 4.56
N PHE A 33 1.17 -6.09 3.83
CA PHE A 33 1.02 -5.80 2.40
C PHE A 33 0.75 -4.31 2.13
N LEU A 34 -0.16 -3.70 2.88
CA LEU A 34 -0.45 -2.27 2.76
C LEU A 34 0.78 -1.41 3.12
N LEU A 35 1.56 -1.82 4.11
CA LEU A 35 2.83 -1.16 4.44
C LEU A 35 3.82 -1.23 3.29
N VAL A 36 3.99 -2.39 2.66
CA VAL A 36 4.88 -2.55 1.50
C VAL A 36 4.46 -1.62 0.36
N ILE A 37 3.15 -1.54 0.07
CA ILE A 37 2.63 -0.61 -0.94
C ILE A 37 2.92 0.83 -0.55
N GLY A 38 2.59 1.24 0.68
CA GLY A 38 2.80 2.61 1.15
C GLY A 38 4.28 3.02 1.10
N VAL A 39 5.18 2.14 1.54
CA VAL A 39 6.63 2.35 1.48
C VAL A 39 7.10 2.44 0.03
N SER A 40 6.64 1.55 -0.85
CA SER A 40 7.03 1.60 -2.27
C SER A 40 6.63 2.92 -2.93
N TYR A 41 5.40 3.41 -2.69
CA TYR A 41 4.96 4.72 -3.16
C TYR A 41 5.76 5.86 -2.53
N GLY A 42 6.04 5.79 -1.23
CA GLY A 42 6.85 6.78 -0.53
C GLY A 42 8.26 6.88 -1.09
N ILE A 43 8.88 5.75 -1.46
CA ILE A 43 10.18 5.71 -2.13
C ILE A 43 10.10 6.37 -3.51
N ILE A 44 9.12 5.99 -4.34
CA ILE A 44 8.95 6.59 -5.68
C ILE A 44 8.76 8.09 -5.58
N TRP A 45 7.89 8.55 -4.67
CA TRP A 45 7.64 9.97 -4.43
C TRP A 45 8.89 10.68 -3.91
N GLY A 46 9.59 10.12 -2.93
CA GLY A 46 10.81 10.69 -2.35
C GLY A 46 11.94 10.80 -3.37
N VAL A 47 12.18 9.75 -4.14
CA VAL A 47 13.16 9.75 -5.24
C VAL A 47 12.75 10.73 -6.34
N GLY A 48 11.46 10.80 -6.66
CA GLY A 48 10.91 11.76 -7.61
C GLY A 48 11.14 13.22 -7.22
N GLN A 49 11.20 13.53 -5.92
CA GLN A 49 11.54 14.87 -5.45
C GLN A 49 13.03 15.18 -5.54
N LEU A 50 13.88 14.17 -5.39
CA LEU A 50 15.34 14.30 -5.57
C LEU A 50 15.77 14.31 -7.04
N LEU A 51 14.86 14.04 -7.98
CA LEU A 51 15.15 14.04 -9.40
C LEU A 51 15.38 15.48 -9.91
N PRO A 52 16.48 15.75 -10.65
CA PRO A 52 16.78 17.09 -11.16
C PRO A 52 15.67 17.69 -12.02
N ASP A 53 15.47 19.00 -11.91
CA ASP A 53 14.38 19.71 -12.60
C ASP A 53 14.46 19.62 -14.13
N GLU A 54 15.66 19.41 -14.69
CA GLU A 54 15.86 19.15 -16.12
C GLU A 54 15.23 17.82 -16.58
N SER A 55 15.25 16.79 -15.72
CA SER A 55 14.59 15.50 -16.01
C SER A 55 13.08 15.56 -15.76
N LYS A 56 12.62 16.43 -14.85
CA LYS A 56 11.19 16.67 -14.58
C LYS A 56 10.49 17.44 -15.69
N ASN A 57 11.17 18.41 -16.29
CA ASN A 57 10.63 19.30 -17.32
C ASN A 57 11.20 19.00 -18.72
N ALA A 58 11.88 17.85 -18.88
CA ALA A 58 12.38 17.43 -20.17
C ALA A 58 11.22 17.45 -21.19
N PRO A 59 11.40 18.10 -22.35
CA PRO A 59 10.37 18.12 -23.38
C PRO A 59 9.99 16.68 -23.69
N PRO A 60 8.69 16.32 -23.66
CA PRO A 60 8.28 14.97 -23.99
C PRO A 60 8.79 14.65 -25.40
N PRO A 61 9.45 13.49 -25.61
CA PRO A 61 9.99 13.11 -26.93
C PRO A 61 8.89 12.84 -27.96
N MET A 62 7.63 12.85 -27.52
CA MET A 62 6.46 12.59 -28.34
C MET A 62 5.90 13.92 -28.88
N PRO A 63 5.82 14.10 -30.21
CA PRO A 63 5.53 15.38 -30.86
C PRO A 63 4.11 15.92 -30.62
N PHE A 64 3.23 15.14 -29.98
CA PHE A 64 1.84 15.50 -29.70
C PHE A 64 1.53 15.75 -28.22
N SER A 65 2.53 15.67 -27.34
CA SER A 65 2.32 15.77 -25.88
C SER A 65 2.32 17.20 -25.34
N ALA A 66 2.67 18.18 -26.17
CA ALA A 66 2.60 19.60 -25.83
C ALA A 66 1.34 20.23 -26.46
N LEU A 67 0.33 20.53 -25.64
CA LEU A 67 -0.83 21.34 -26.01
C LEU A 67 -0.41 22.81 -26.15
N THR A 68 0.42 23.15 -27.14
CA THR A 68 0.84 24.54 -27.41
C THR A 68 -0.02 25.22 -28.48
N ALA A 69 -0.88 24.47 -29.18
CA ALA A 69 -1.75 25.01 -30.21
C ALA A 69 -3.20 25.06 -29.70
N PRO A 70 -3.90 26.21 -29.81
CA PRO A 70 -5.32 26.28 -29.48
C PRO A 70 -6.10 25.30 -30.39
N LEU A 71 -7.07 24.60 -29.80
CA LEU A 71 -8.01 23.73 -30.53
C LEU A 71 -8.74 24.56 -31.59
N ASP A 72 -8.49 24.27 -32.88
CA ASP A 72 -9.25 24.85 -33.97
C ASP A 72 -10.62 24.17 -34.05
N VAL A 73 -11.61 24.78 -33.39
CA VAL A 73 -13.02 24.35 -33.33
C VAL A 73 -13.75 24.55 -34.66
N ALA A 74 -13.10 25.04 -35.73
CA ALA A 74 -13.76 25.41 -36.98
C ALA A 74 -14.02 24.25 -37.96
N LYS A 75 -13.66 23.00 -37.63
CA LYS A 75 -13.92 21.84 -38.49
C LYS A 75 -14.87 20.85 -37.81
N ALA A 76 -16.14 21.24 -37.76
CA ALA A 76 -17.28 20.34 -37.57
C ALA A 76 -17.98 20.10 -38.91
#